data_AF-X1VNY1-F1
#
_entry.id   AF-X1VNY1-F1
#
_cell.length_a   1.000
_cell.length_b   1.000
_cell.length_c   1.000
_cell.angle_alpha   90.00
_cell.angle_beta   90.00
_cell.angle_gamma   90.00
#
_symmetry.space_group_name_H-M   'P 1'
#
loop_
_entity.id
_entity.type
_entity.pdbx_description
1 polymer ?
#
loop_
_entity_poly.entity_id
_entity_poly.type
_entity_poly.pdbx_seq_one_letter_code
_entity_poly.pdbx_strand_id
1 'polypeptide(L)' 'MNIVHNGKSNLRIFVSSTSEDLEKERRRVLEGISRLDFQAVAMESFGADPRQPIEVCLENVRNS' A
#
# COMPACT_ATOMS: atom_id res chain seq x y z
N MET A 1 -7.98 -23.74 -12.29
CA MET A 1 -7.29 -22.61 -12.94
C MET A 1 -6.15 -22.20 -12.02
N ASN A 2 -4.94 -22.74 -12.22
CA ASN A 2 -3.79 -22.35 -11.41
C ASN A 2 -3.16 -21.14 -12.08
N ILE A 3 -3.31 -19.96 -11.47
CA ILE A 3 -2.52 -18.80 -11.86
C ILE A 3 -1.11 -19.05 -11.30
N VAL A 4 -0.21 -19.47 -12.17
CA VAL A 4 1.22 -19.55 -11.86
C VAL A 4 1.74 -18.12 -11.90
N HIS A 5 1.97 -17.50 -10.73
CA HIS A 5 2.66 -16.21 -10.66
C HIS A 5 4.15 -16.42 -10.99
N ASN A 6 4.47 -16.30 -12.27
CA ASN A 6 5.83 -16.31 -12.76
C ASN A 6 6.47 -14.93 -12.54
N GLY A 7 7.41 -14.84 -11.60
CA GLY A 7 8.25 -13.66 -11.35
C GLY A 7 7.64 -12.65 -10.38
N LYS A 8 8.45 -12.17 -9.43
CA LYS A 8 8.13 -11.01 -8.56
C LYS A 8 7.50 -9.91 -9.41
N SER A 9 6.21 -9.67 -9.23
CA SER A 9 5.52 -8.57 -9.90
C SER A 9 5.98 -7.25 -9.27
N ASN A 10 6.56 -6.36 -10.08
CA ASN A 10 6.92 -5.00 -9.67
C ASN A 10 5.69 -4.09 -9.44
N LEU A 11 4.50 -4.67 -9.22
CA LEU A 11 3.29 -3.90 -8.98
C LEU A 11 3.35 -3.33 -7.56
N ARG A 12 3.34 -2.01 -7.48
CA ARG A 12 3.27 -1.27 -6.23
C ARG A 12 1.82 -0.91 -5.98
N ILE A 13 1.32 -1.15 -4.77
CA ILE A 13 -0.09 -0.97 -4.45
C ILE A 13 -0.20 0.06 -3.34
N PHE A 14 -0.84 1.19 -3.65
CA PHE A 14 -1.18 2.19 -2.66
C PHE A 14 -2.47 1.81 -1.93
N VAL A 15 -2.39 1.68 -0.61
CA VAL A 15 -3.52 1.36 0.26
C VAL A 15 -3.85 2.59 1.11
N SER A 16 -5.05 3.10 0.96
CA SER A 16 -5.57 4.22 1.72
C SER A 16 -6.92 3.85 2.35
N SER A 17 -7.16 4.41 3.53
CA SER A 17 -8.45 4.37 4.21
C SER A 17 -8.48 5.51 5.24
N THR A 18 -9.61 5.69 5.92
CA THR A 18 -9.68 6.54 7.10
C THR A 18 -8.75 6.00 8.20
N SER A 19 -8.05 6.91 8.88
CA SER A 19 -6.90 6.56 9.72
C SER A 19 -7.28 5.82 11.00
N GLU A 20 -8.32 6.31 11.70
CA GLU A 20 -8.64 5.89 13.07
C GLU A 20 -9.57 4.66 13.15
N ASP A 21 -10.55 4.56 12.26
CA ASP A 21 -11.61 3.55 12.29
C ASP A 21 -11.27 2.28 11.48
N LEU A 22 -10.37 2.37 10.49
CA LEU A 22 -10.05 1.26 9.57
C LEU A 22 -8.61 0.74 9.68
N GLU A 23 -7.91 0.98 10.78
CA GLU A 23 -6.52 0.52 10.98
C GLU A 23 -6.40 -1.01 10.88
N LYS A 24 -7.33 -1.75 11.47
CA LYS A 24 -7.30 -3.22 11.51
C LYS A 24 -7.52 -3.84 10.13
N GLU A 25 -8.46 -3.30 9.38
CA GLU A 25 -8.80 -3.68 8.02
C GLU A 25 -7.61 -3.40 7.10
N ARG A 26 -7.04 -2.19 7.21
CA ARG A 26 -5.86 -1.79 6.44
C ARG A 26 -4.68 -2.71 6.71
N ARG A 27 -4.39 -3.06 7.97
CA ARG A 27 -3.36 -4.03 8.33
C ARG A 27 -3.56 -5.39 7.66
N ARG A 28 -4.78 -5.92 7.67
CA ARG A 28 -5.10 -7.21 7.02
C ARG A 28 -4.90 -7.17 5.50
N VAL A 29 -5.24 -6.05 4.86
CA VAL A 29 -4.99 -5.85 3.42
C VAL A 29 -3.49 -5.83 3.14
N LEU A 30 -2.70 -5.09 3.92
CA LEU A 30 -1.24 -5.04 3.78
C LEU A 30 -0.59 -6.42 3.94
N GLU A 31 -1.02 -7.20 4.94
CA GLU A 31 -0.56 -8.58 5.13
C GLU A 31 -0.92 -9.47 3.93
N GLY A 32 -2.12 -9.33 3.38
CA GLY A 32 -2.56 -10.06 2.18
C GLY A 32 -1.72 -9.74 0.95
N ILE A 33 -1.45 -8.45 0.71
CA ILE A 33 -0.60 -7.99 -0.39
C ILE A 33 0.83 -8.53 -0.24
N SER A 34 1.39 -8.48 0.97
CA SER A 34 2.74 -8.99 1.23
C SER A 34 2.86 -10.50 1.00
N ARG A 35 1.83 -11.29 1.30
CA ARG A 35 1.81 -12.75 1.05
C ARG A 35 1.79 -13.12 -0.43
N LEU A 36 1.43 -12.17 -1.29
CA LEU A 36 1.40 -12.30 -2.74
C LEU A 36 2.68 -11.74 -3.40
N ASP A 37 3.71 -11.43 -2.62
CA ASP A 37 4.98 -10.86 -3.08
C ASP A 37 4.85 -9.51 -3.84
N PHE A 38 3.76 -8.78 -3.60
CA PHE A 38 3.57 -7.40 -4.08
C PHE A 38 4.12 -6.37 -3.09
N GLN A 39 4.46 -5.18 -3.58
CA GLN A 39 4.88 -4.07 -2.73
C GLN A 39 3.67 -3.24 -2.31
N ALA A 40 3.35 -3.20 -1.01
CA ALA A 40 2.32 -2.30 -0.49
C ALA A 40 2.92 -0.98 0.03
N VAL A 41 2.20 0.12 -0.16
CA VAL A 41 2.51 1.42 0.44
C VAL A 41 1.25 2.00 1.08
N ALA A 42 1.34 2.41 2.34
CA ALA A 42 0.24 3.01 3.08
C ALA A 42 0.73 4.19 3.94
N MET A 43 -0.21 4.94 4.51
CA MET A 43 0.08 6.14 5.30
C MET A 43 1.04 5.87 6.46
N GLU A 44 1.00 4.67 7.06
CA GLU A 44 1.91 4.25 8.12
C GLU A 44 3.37 4.15 7.68
N SER A 45 3.62 4.07 6.37
CA SER A 45 4.96 3.99 5.80
C SER A 45 5.56 5.36 5.46
N PHE A 46 4.79 6.46 5.54
CA PHE A 46 5.27 7.78 5.09
C PHE A 46 6.25 8.44 6.06
N GLY A 47 6.24 8.06 7.34
CA GLY A 47 7.09 8.67 8.36
C GLY A 47 6.75 10.15 8.62
N ALA A 48 7.72 10.90 9.15
CA ALA A 48 7.60 12.34 9.34
C ALA A 48 8.01 13.07 8.04
N ASP A 49 7.06 13.25 7.12
CA ASP A 49 7.24 14.06 5.92
C ASP A 49 6.78 15.51 6.19
N PRO A 50 7.61 16.53 5.90
CA PRO A 50 7.25 17.93 6.12
C PRO A 50 6.21 18.48 5.11
N ARG A 51 5.90 17.73 4.05
CA ARG A 51 4.92 18.11 3.02
C ARG A 51 3.49 17.85 3.50
N GLN A 52 2.52 18.45 2.83
CA GLN A 52 1.12 18.21 3.21
C GLN A 52 0.72 16.76 2.90
N PRO A 53 -0.09 16.11 3.74
CA PRO A 53 -0.51 14.72 3.50
C PRO A 53 -1.12 14.49 2.11
N ILE A 54 -1.84 15.47 1.57
CA ILE A 54 -2.42 15.39 0.22
C ILE A 54 -1.36 15.27 -0.88
N GLU A 55 -0.23 15.99 -0.75
CA GLU A 55 0.85 15.97 -1.72
C GLU A 55 1.54 14.60 -1.71
N VAL A 56 1.84 14.08 -0.52
CA VAL A 56 2.47 12.78 -0.30
C VAL A 56 1.56 11.64 -0.80
N CYS A 57 0.27 11.69 -0.48
CA CYS A 57 -0.70 10.69 -0.93
C CYS A 57 -0.80 10.67 -2.46
N LEU A 58 -0.94 11.84 -3.11
CA LEU A 58 -1.03 11.92 -4.56
C LEU A 58 0.23 11.42 -5.27
N GLU A 59 1.40 11.72 -4.73
CA GLU A 59 2.66 11.18 -5.24
C GLU A 59 2.69 9.65 -5.16
N ASN A 60 2.29 9.08 -4.03
CA ASN A 60 2.30 7.63 -3.87
C ASN A 60 1.29 6.94 -4.79
N VAL A 61 0.09 7.50 -4.98
CA VAL A 61 -0.91 7.02 -5.95
C VAL A 61 -0.35 7.02 -7.37
N ARG A 62 0.36 8.08 -7.79
CA ARG A 62 0.94 8.15 -9.14
C ARG A 62 2.06 7.13 -9.38
N ASN A 63 2.74 6.74 -8.31
CA ASN A 63 3.88 5.83 -8.35
C ASN A 63 3.49 4.37 -8.03
N SER A 64 2.19 4.06 -7.91
CA SER A 64 1.69 2.69 -7.72
C SER A 64 1.10 2.13 -8.99
#